data_AF-A0A085MRL3-F1
#
_entry.id   AF-A0A085MRL3-F1
#
_cell.length_a   1.000
_cell.length_b   1.000
_cell.length_c   1.000
_cell.angle_alpha   90.00
_cell.angle_beta   90.00
_cell.angle_gamma   90.00
#
_symmetry.space_group_name_H-M   'P 1'
#
loop_
_entity.id
_entity.type
_entity.pdbx_description
1 polymer ?
#
loop_
_entity_poly.entity_id
_entity_poly.type
_entity_poly.pdbx_seq_one_letter_code
_entity_poly.pdbx_strand_id
1 'polypeptide(L)'
;MKEGNHFHFQGRFFSQKQGAPMGSPLSPVLAELFMEHLEEKAFSTRAPKFPIKAFKRYVDDIFAIIRRGSEQPFLDHLNSLFADTICFTMEI
;
A
#
# COMPACT_ATOMS: atom_id res chain seq x y z
N MET A 1 -0.28 -7.66 -14.38
CA MET A 1 -0.89 -9.00 -14.59
C MET A 1 -2.31 -8.79 -15.12
N LYS A 2 -2.52 -8.73 -16.45
CA LYS A 2 -3.88 -8.63 -17.03
C LYS A 2 -4.44 -9.99 -17.49
N GLU A 3 -3.57 -10.99 -17.65
CA GLU A 3 -3.93 -12.33 -18.05
C GLU A 3 -3.46 -13.33 -16.99
N GLY A 4 -4.27 -14.35 -16.71
CA GLY A 4 -3.96 -15.43 -15.77
C GLY A 4 -4.48 -15.27 -14.33
N ASN A 5 -5.07 -14.12 -13.96
CA ASN A 5 -5.66 -13.95 -12.63
C ASN A 5 -7.15 -14.35 -12.59
N HIS A 6 -7.40 -15.67 -12.56
CA HIS A 6 -8.74 -16.26 -12.54
C HIS A 6 -8.95 -17.13 -11.31
N PHE A 7 -10.15 -17.12 -10.76
CA PHE A 7 -10.54 -18.01 -9.68
C PHE A 7 -11.94 -18.58 -9.92
N HIS A 8 -12.20 -19.75 -9.33
CA HIS A 8 -13.48 -20.44 -9.41
C HIS A 8 -14.19 -20.37 -8.07
N PHE A 9 -15.45 -19.92 -8.08
CA PHE A 9 -16.28 -19.83 -6.88
C PHE A 9 -17.74 -20.13 -7.23
N GLN A 10 -18.40 -20.99 -6.45
CA GLN A 10 -19.81 -21.36 -6.62
C GLN A 10 -20.18 -21.77 -8.07
N GLY A 11 -19.35 -22.57 -8.72
CA GLY A 11 -19.62 -23.08 -10.07
C GLY A 11 -19.35 -22.07 -11.19
N ARG A 12 -18.76 -20.91 -10.90
CA ARG A 12 -18.51 -19.83 -11.86
C ARG A 12 -17.06 -19.39 -11.83
N PHE A 13 -16.55 -19.00 -13.01
CA PHE A 13 -15.24 -18.41 -13.17
C PHE A 13 -15.31 -16.88 -13.08
N PHE A 14 -14.34 -16.31 -12.37
CA PHE A 14 -14.17 -14.88 -12.20
C PHE A 14 -12.74 -14.48 -12.55
N SER A 15 -12.57 -13.24 -13.00
CA SER A 15 -11.26 -12.63 -13.23
C SER A 15 -11.05 -11.48 -12.25
N GLN A 16 -9.95 -11.51 -11.51
CA GLN A 16 -9.57 -10.42 -10.63
C GLN A 16 -8.85 -9.35 -11.45
N LYS A 17 -9.49 -8.19 -11.59
CA LYS A 17 -9.03 -7.08 -12.45
C LYS A 17 -7.95 -6.21 -11.82
N GLN A 18 -7.91 -6.14 -10.49
CA GLN A 18 -6.98 -5.30 -9.72
C GLN A 18 -6.46 -6.06 -8.48
N GLY A 19 -5.22 -5.75 -8.10
CA GLY A 19 -4.52 -6.42 -7.01
C GLY A 19 -3.88 -7.75 -7.40
N ALA A 20 -3.11 -8.30 -6.47
CA ALA A 20 -2.51 -9.62 -6.60
C ALA A 20 -3.45 -10.69 -5.99
N PRO A 21 -3.56 -11.89 -6.58
CA PRO A 21 -4.42 -12.93 -6.02
C PRO A 21 -3.86 -13.48 -4.72
N MET A 22 -4.67 -13.49 -3.66
CA MET A 22 -4.32 -14.16 -2.42
C MET A 22 -4.16 -15.66 -2.67
N GLY A 23 -3.07 -16.25 -2.18
CA GLY A 23 -2.74 -17.67 -2.38
C GLY A 23 -1.83 -17.97 -3.58
N SER A 24 -1.55 -17.01 -4.46
CA SER A 24 -0.48 -17.17 -5.45
C SER A 24 0.89 -17.03 -4.78
N PRO A 25 1.86 -17.91 -5.10
CA PRO A 25 3.21 -17.85 -4.53
C PRO A 25 3.98 -16.59 -4.92
N LEU A 26 3.57 -15.89 -6.00
CA LEU A 26 4.20 -14.66 -6.46
C LEU A 26 3.60 -13.40 -5.83
N SER A 27 2.38 -13.48 -5.31
CA SER A 27 1.67 -12.31 -4.80
C SER A 27 2.37 -11.59 -3.65
N PRO A 28 2.97 -12.29 -2.65
CA PRO A 28 3.67 -11.61 -1.56
C PRO A 28 4.84 -10.75 -2.06
N VAL A 29 5.65 -11.27 -2.98
CA VAL A 29 6.80 -10.54 -3.54
C VAL A 29 6.35 -9.34 -4.38
N LEU A 30 5.27 -9.49 -5.15
CA LEU A 30 4.73 -8.38 -5.95
C LEU A 30 4.10 -7.29 -5.06
N ALA A 31 3.41 -7.68 -3.99
CA ALA A 31 2.88 -6.75 -3.00
C ALA A 31 4.01 -5.98 -2.31
N GLU A 32 5.07 -6.69 -1.90
CA GLU A 32 6.24 -6.08 -1.25
C GLU A 32 6.94 -5.07 -2.16
N LEU A 33 7.19 -5.42 -3.43
CA LEU A 33 7.80 -4.53 -4.42
C LEU A 33 6.95 -3.27 -4.66
N PHE A 34 5.63 -3.41 -4.71
CA PHE A 34 4.74 -2.26 -4.84
C PHE A 34 4.82 -1.35 -3.62
N MET A 35 4.81 -1.92 -2.41
CA MET A 35 4.90 -1.16 -1.17
C MET A 35 6.26 -0.46 -1.01
N GLU A 36 7.36 -1.10 -1.42
CA GLU A 36 8.69 -0.47 -1.46
C GLU A 36 8.71 0.74 -2.40
N HIS A 37 8.17 0.61 -3.62
CA HIS A 37 8.04 1.73 -4.57
C HIS A 37 7.15 2.86 -4.02
N LEU A 38 6.13 2.52 -3.25
CA LEU A 38 5.28 3.50 -2.57
C LEU A 38 6.06 4.27 -1.50
N GLU A 39 6.83 3.57 -0.67
CA GLU A 39 7.69 4.17 0.35
C GLU A 39 8.78 5.06 -0.28
N GLU A 40 9.43 4.60 -1.35
CA GLU A 40 10.39 5.40 -2.10
C GLU A 40 9.78 6.72 -2.56
N LYS A 41 8.59 6.69 -3.17
CA LYS A 41 7.89 7.92 -3.56
C LYS A 41 7.50 8.78 -2.36
N ALA A 42 6.98 8.16 -1.30
CA ALA A 42 6.55 8.85 -0.09
C ALA A 42 7.70 9.63 0.58
N PHE A 43 8.93 9.10 0.50
CA PHE A 43 10.11 9.63 1.18
C PHE A 43 11.22 10.17 0.23
N SER A 44 10.99 10.18 -1.08
CA SER A 44 11.97 10.60 -2.10
C SER A 44 12.44 12.06 -1.97
N THR A 45 11.68 12.93 -1.29
CA THR A 45 12.10 14.33 -1.08
C THR A 45 13.15 14.40 0.04
N ARG A 46 14.29 15.06 -0.26
CA ARG A 46 15.48 15.24 0.60
C ARG A 46 15.21 15.78 2.02
N ALA A 47 14.02 16.31 2.27
CA ALA A 47 13.44 16.44 3.59
C ALA A 47 11.99 15.90 3.52
N PRO A 48 11.56 14.98 4.40
CA PRO A 48 10.15 14.65 4.45
C PRO A 48 9.38 15.91 4.82
N LYS A 49 8.27 16.19 4.11
CA LYS A 49 7.35 17.30 4.45
C LYS A 49 6.89 17.24 5.92
N PHE A 50 7.02 16.08 6.55
CA PHE A 50 6.61 15.78 7.91
C PHE A 50 7.79 15.23 8.71
N PRO A 51 8.01 15.66 9.96
CA PRO A 51 8.99 15.06 10.84
C PRO A 51 8.51 13.66 11.27
N ILE A 52 9.00 12.63 10.58
CA ILE A 52 8.75 11.23 10.90
C ILE A 52 9.91 10.72 11.75
N LYS A 53 9.61 10.28 12.98
CA LYS A 53 10.59 9.72 13.90
C LYS A 53 10.83 8.23 13.66
N ALA A 54 9.78 7.51 13.26
CA ALA A 54 9.88 6.11 12.88
C ALA A 54 8.80 5.77 11.85
N PHE A 55 9.14 4.88 10.93
CA PHE A 55 8.22 4.28 9.98
C PHE A 55 8.61 2.80 9.84
N LYS A 56 7.67 1.90 10.10
CA LYS A 56 7.82 0.45 9.99
C LYS A 56 6.58 -0.11 9.34
N ARG A 57 6.75 -0.98 8.35
CA ARG A 57 5.66 -1.69 7.69
C ARG A 57 5.75 -3.19 7.96
N TYR A 58 4.59 -3.82 8.11
CA TYR A 58 4.42 -5.26 8.13
C TYR A 58 3.32 -5.64 7.14
N VAL A 59 3.72 -6.12 5.95
CA VAL A 59 2.80 -6.42 4.84
C VAL A 59 1.94 -5.19 4.49
N ASP A 60 0.69 -5.15 4.95
CA ASP A 60 -0.31 -4.11 4.74
C ASP A 60 -0.43 -3.11 5.90
N ASP A 61 0.10 -3.43 7.08
CA ASP A 61 0.06 -2.56 8.26
C ASP A 61 1.27 -1.63 8.34
N ILE A 62 1.04 -0.39 8.77
CA ILE A 62 2.09 0.63 8.96
C ILE A 62 2.04 1.14 10.40
N PHE A 63 3.20 1.10 11.06
CA PHE A 63 3.45 1.77 12.32
C PHE A 63 4.33 3.00 12.07
N ALA A 64 3.80 4.19 12.39
CA ALA A 64 4.50 5.45 12.22
C ALA A 64 4.50 6.28 13.51
N ILE A 65 5.66 6.86 13.85
CA ILE A 65 5.78 7.87 14.91
C ILE A 65 5.98 9.22 14.24
N ILE A 66 4.98 10.10 14.33
CA ILE A 66 4.97 11.41 13.72
C ILE A 66 4.64 12.49 14.75
N ARG A 67 4.86 13.76 14.39
CA ARG A 67 4.50 14.89 15.25
C ARG A 67 2.98 14.98 15.36
N ARG A 68 2.49 15.18 16.60
CA ARG A 68 1.07 15.45 16.86
C ARG A 68 0.57 16.64 16.01
N GLY A 69 -0.58 16.48 15.38
CA GLY A 69 -1.19 17.45 14.45
C GLY A 69 -0.72 17.29 12.99
N SER A 70 0.17 16.33 12.69
CA SER A 70 0.59 15.99 11.32
C SER A 70 -0.05 14.72 10.79
N GLU A 71 -0.98 14.11 11.54
CA GLU A 71 -1.58 12.82 11.23
C GLU A 71 -2.38 12.85 9.93
N GLN A 72 -3.36 13.75 9.83
CA GLN A 72 -4.20 13.87 8.63
C GLN A 72 -3.38 14.29 7.39
N PRO A 73 -2.50 15.32 7.46
CA PRO A 73 -1.64 15.66 6.32
C PRO A 73 -0.73 14.51 5.87
N PHE A 74 -0.25 13.68 6.81
CA PHE A 74 0.56 12.51 6.48
C PHE A 74 -0.27 11.43 5.77
N LEU A 75 -1.47 11.15 6.27
CA LEU A 75 -2.41 10.23 5.64
C LEU A 75 -2.79 10.69 4.23
N ASP A 76 -3.12 11.97 4.07
CA ASP A 76 -3.47 12.57 2.78
C ASP A 76 -2.31 12.49 1.78
N HIS A 77 -1.07 12.70 2.26
CA HIS A 77 0.12 12.53 1.44
C HIS A 77 0.24 11.09 0.92
N LEU A 78 0.12 10.08 1.79
CA LEU A 78 0.18 8.68 1.38
C LEU A 78 -0.93 8.33 0.37
N ASN A 79 -2.16 8.78 0.63
CA ASN A 79 -3.32 8.53 -0.23
C ASN A 79 -3.26 9.28 -1.58
N SER A 80 -2.47 10.35 -1.68
CA SER A 80 -2.28 11.07 -2.95
C SER A 80 -1.35 10.35 -3.95
N LEU A 81 -0.48 9.44 -3.49
CA LEU A 81 0.56 8.84 -4.33
C LEU A 81 -0.01 7.88 -5.39
N PHE A 82 -1.02 7.11 -5.01
CA PHE A 82 -1.65 6.07 -5.84
C PHE A 82 -3.16 6.01 -5.57
N ALA A 83 -3.83 7.16 -5.67
CA ALA A 83 -5.24 7.35 -5.30
C ALA A 83 -6.22 6.34 -5.90
N ASP A 84 -5.94 5.83 -7.10
CA ASP A 84 -6.79 4.86 -7.80
C ASP A 84 -6.43 3.38 -7.49
N THR A 85 -5.44 3.12 -6.63
CA THR A 85 -4.91 1.77 -6.38
C THR A 85 -4.98 1.34 -4.92
N ILE A 86 -4.58 2.21 -3.99
CA ILE A 86 -4.51 1.90 -2.56
C ILE A 86 -5.01 3.11 -1.76
N CYS A 87 -5.74 2.82 -0.68
CA CYS A 87 -6.24 3.82 0.25
C CYS A 87 -5.89 3.36 1.68
N PHE A 88 -5.09 4.15 2.37
CA PHE A 88 -4.73 3.96 3.75
C PHE A 88 -5.81 4.54 4.66
N THR A 89 -5.97 3.89 5.80
CA THR A 89 -6.72 4.39 6.95
C THR A 89 -5.78 4.47 8.14
N MET A 90 -6.17 5.17 9.19
CA MET A 90 -5.35 5.31 10.40
C MET A 90 -6.20 5.13 11.66
N GLU A 91 -5.57 4.60 12.70
CA GLU A 91 -6.11 4.50 14.05
C GLU A 91 -5.17 5.27 14.99
N ILE A 92 -5.73 6.06 15.92
CA ILE A 92 -4.99 6.91 16.87
C ILE A 92 -5.32 6.48 18.30
#